data_AF-W4UR71-F1
#
_entry.id   AF-W4UR71-F1
#
_cell.length_a   1.000
_cell.length_b   1.000
_cell.length_c   1.000
_cell.angle_alpha   90.00
_cell.angle_beta   90.00
_cell.angle_gamma   90.00
#
_symmetry.space_group_name_H-M   'P 1'
#
loop_
_entity.id
_entity.type
_entity.pdbx_description
1 polymer ?
#
loop_
_entity_poly.entity_id
_entity_poly.type
_entity_poly.pdbx_seq_one_letter_code
_entity_poly.pdbx_strand_id
1 'polypeptide(L)'
;MTFKGAVGAVLVSGLLIAFILFVYIPGMAEVGGWFELLFVNVLGFPFHTGLLVFLLLFFLLVGVLLWRFKKRVVQLSAWCILMLTIGYTSYAVILIRSNANPPLNENAPDNIFTLKSYLNREQYESVPLFYGKSYASEPEYTPDGDYLRIKTKKGDAIYRPDPEAGIYRVIRHREEVCYTQKMLFPRMWNDRATEAYKSWSGGEGKLPTQKENLTYFIRYQLNHMYWRYFLWNFVGRQNDYQSTGEASMAIG
;
A
#
# COMPACT_ATOMS: atom_id res chain seq x y z
N MET A 1 -4.27 -29.96 18.78
CA MET A 1 -4.52 -29.25 17.51
C MET A 1 -4.22 -30.20 16.38
N THR A 2 -5.20 -30.54 15.54
CA THR A 2 -4.96 -31.36 14.34
C THR A 2 -4.20 -30.54 13.31
N PHE A 3 -3.20 -31.11 12.62
CA PHE A 3 -2.39 -30.41 11.61
C PHE A 3 -3.26 -29.65 10.58
N LYS A 4 -4.36 -30.26 10.12
CA LYS A 4 -5.35 -29.63 9.23
C LYS A 4 -6.02 -28.38 9.84
N GLY A 5 -6.29 -28.40 11.15
CA GLY A 5 -6.87 -27.26 11.87
C GLY A 5 -5.87 -26.12 12.07
N ALA A 6 -4.59 -26.44 12.30
CA ALA A 6 -3.53 -25.45 12.38
C ALA A 6 -3.32 -24.74 11.03
N VAL A 7 -3.22 -25.51 9.94
CA VAL A 7 -3.12 -24.95 8.58
C VAL A 7 -4.34 -24.09 8.23
N GLY A 8 -5.55 -24.57 8.54
CA GLY A 8 -6.77 -23.80 8.33
C GLY A 8 -6.78 -22.48 9.09
N ALA A 9 -6.36 -22.46 10.36
CA ALA A 9 -6.30 -21.24 11.16
C ALA A 9 -5.32 -20.20 10.60
N VAL A 10 -4.14 -20.64 10.12
CA VAL A 10 -3.13 -19.76 9.51
C VAL A 10 -3.64 -19.14 8.20
N LEU A 11 -4.32 -19.93 7.37
CA LEU A 11 -4.88 -19.42 6.11
C LEU A 11 -5.99 -18.40 6.39
N VAL A 12 -6.90 -18.69 7.33
CA VAL A 12 -7.99 -17.77 7.68
C VAL A 12 -7.44 -16.49 8.31
N SER A 13 -6.46 -16.56 9.21
CA SER A 13 -5.86 -15.36 9.80
C SER A 13 -5.11 -14.52 8.76
N GLY A 14 -4.37 -15.15 7.84
CA GLY A 14 -3.71 -14.46 6.73
C GLY A 14 -4.70 -13.74 5.81
N LEU A 15 -5.81 -14.39 5.45
CA LEU A 15 -6.88 -13.77 4.66
C LEU A 15 -7.54 -12.61 5.39
N LEU A 16 -7.77 -12.74 6.69
CA LEU A 16 -8.35 -11.69 7.52
C LEU A 16 -7.41 -10.47 7.61
N ILE A 17 -6.10 -10.67 7.76
CA ILE A 17 -5.11 -9.59 7.73
C ILE A 17 -5.11 -8.90 6.37
N ALA A 18 -5.11 -9.67 5.27
CA ALA A 18 -5.16 -9.10 3.92
C ALA A 18 -6.45 -8.27 3.70
N PHE A 19 -7.59 -8.78 4.19
CA PHE A 19 -8.86 -8.05 4.16
C PHE A 19 -8.77 -6.74 4.94
N ILE A 20 -8.21 -6.75 6.16
CA ILE A 20 -8.08 -5.53 6.96
C ILE A 20 -7.20 -4.49 6.26
N LEU A 21 -6.03 -4.92 5.77
CA LEU A 21 -5.03 -4.01 5.19
C LEU A 21 -5.43 -3.46 3.82
N PHE A 22 -5.96 -4.30 2.94
CA PHE A 22 -6.23 -3.92 1.54
C PHE A 22 -7.67 -3.52 1.27
N VAL A 23 -8.62 -3.89 2.14
CA VAL A 23 -10.05 -3.60 1.94
C VAL A 23 -10.57 -2.68 3.03
N TYR A 24 -10.48 -3.08 4.30
CA TYR A 24 -11.12 -2.35 5.39
C TYR A 24 -10.52 -0.96 5.58
N ILE A 25 -9.20 -0.88 5.78
CA ILE A 25 -8.48 0.37 6.06
C ILE A 25 -8.67 1.41 4.93
N PRO A 26 -8.33 1.10 3.66
CA PRO A 26 -8.51 2.06 2.57
C PRO A 26 -10.00 2.32 2.27
N GLY A 27 -10.86 1.30 2.44
CA GLY A 27 -12.30 1.43 2.22
C GLY A 27 -12.97 2.39 3.18
N MET A 28 -12.61 2.38 4.46
CA MET A 28 -13.13 3.33 5.45
C MET A 28 -12.77 4.79 5.10
N ALA A 29 -11.54 5.03 4.64
CA ALA A 29 -11.12 6.36 4.20
C ALA A 29 -11.83 6.79 2.92
N GLU A 30 -12.08 5.87 1.99
CA GLU A 30 -12.81 6.14 0.74
C GLU A 30 -14.27 6.48 0.97
N VAL A 31 -14.99 5.71 1.79
CA VAL A 31 -16.38 6.03 2.15
C VAL A 31 -16.45 7.35 2.92
N GLY A 32 -15.50 7.60 3.84
CA GLY A 32 -15.38 8.89 4.51
C GLY A 32 -15.19 10.05 3.51
N GLY A 33 -14.38 9.85 2.46
CA GLY A 33 -14.22 10.80 1.36
C GLY A 33 -15.50 11.03 0.56
N TRP A 34 -16.32 10.01 0.31
CA TRP A 34 -17.62 10.20 -0.36
C TRP A 34 -18.60 11.02 0.47
N PHE A 35 -18.66 10.78 1.79
CA PHE A 35 -19.46 11.62 2.69
C PHE A 35 -18.92 13.06 2.71
N GLU A 36 -17.60 13.24 2.73
CA GLU A 36 -16.98 14.56 2.65
C GLU A 36 -17.40 15.32 1.38
N LEU A 37 -17.34 14.68 0.21
CA LEU A 37 -17.80 15.29 -1.04
C LEU A 37 -19.30 15.58 -1.03
N LEU A 38 -20.11 14.69 -0.46
CA LEU A 38 -21.55 14.89 -0.38
C LEU A 38 -21.90 16.13 0.46
N PHE A 39 -21.32 16.23 1.66
CA PHE A 39 -21.66 17.33 2.58
C PHE A 39 -21.07 18.66 2.14
N VAL A 40 -19.84 18.67 1.61
CA VAL A 40 -19.17 19.91 1.21
C VAL A 40 -19.60 20.35 -0.19
N ASN A 41 -19.46 19.48 -1.20
CA ASN A 41 -19.70 19.89 -2.59
C ASN A 41 -21.18 19.94 -2.97
N VAL A 42 -22.03 19.08 -2.38
CA VAL A 42 -23.46 19.02 -2.73
C VAL A 42 -24.30 19.83 -1.76
N LEU A 43 -24.07 19.68 -0.45
CA LEU A 43 -24.87 20.36 0.57
C LEU A 43 -24.30 21.72 1.02
N GLY A 44 -23.05 22.05 0.66
CA GLY A 44 -22.43 23.34 0.97
C GLY A 44 -22.00 23.52 2.43
N PHE A 45 -21.79 22.43 3.17
CA PHE A 45 -21.27 22.52 4.54
C PHE A 45 -19.76 22.82 4.56
N PRO A 46 -19.23 23.33 5.70
CA PRO A 46 -17.80 23.51 5.89
C PRO A 46 -16.98 22.23 5.71
N PHE A 47 -15.69 22.37 5.44
CA PHE A 47 -14.74 21.26 5.37
C PHE A 47 -14.74 20.40 6.64
N HIS A 48 -14.45 19.12 6.46
CA HIS A 48 -14.42 18.03 7.45
C HIS A 48 -15.78 17.62 8.03
N THR A 49 -16.88 18.29 7.68
CA THR A 49 -18.21 17.96 8.21
C THR A 49 -18.69 16.60 7.76
N GLY A 50 -18.49 16.23 6.50
CA GLY A 50 -18.90 14.93 5.98
C GLY A 50 -18.16 13.78 6.64
N LEU A 51 -16.86 13.93 6.89
CA LEU A 51 -16.07 12.95 7.65
C LEU A 51 -16.60 12.75 9.07
N LEU A 52 -16.92 13.84 9.78
CA LEU A 52 -17.47 13.75 11.14
C LEU A 52 -18.85 13.06 11.16
N VAL A 53 -19.71 13.39 10.20
CA VAL A 53 -21.03 12.74 10.06
C VAL A 53 -20.86 11.26 9.74
N PHE A 54 -19.94 10.89 8.85
CA PHE A 54 -19.62 9.49 8.54
C PHE A 54 -19.20 8.71 9.80
N LEU A 55 -18.27 9.25 10.58
CA LEU A 55 -17.81 8.60 11.81
C LEU A 55 -18.95 8.45 12.83
N LEU A 56 -19.77 9.48 13.01
CA LEU A 56 -20.93 9.43 13.91
C LEU A 56 -21.94 8.36 13.48
N LEU A 57 -22.29 8.33 12.19
CA LEU A 57 -23.21 7.32 11.63
C LEU A 57 -22.64 5.92 11.73
N PHE A 58 -21.33 5.75 11.52
CA PHE A 58 -20.65 4.47 11.68
C PHE A 58 -20.75 3.95 13.12
N PHE A 59 -20.40 4.77 14.12
CA PHE A 59 -20.48 4.37 15.53
C PHE A 59 -21.93 4.11 15.95
N LEU A 60 -22.89 4.90 15.46
CA LEU A 60 -24.31 4.67 15.69
C LEU A 60 -24.78 3.35 15.08
N LEU A 61 -24.39 3.05 13.82
CA LEU A 61 -24.71 1.80 13.15
C LEU A 61 -24.16 0.60 13.94
N VAL A 62 -22.88 0.64 14.33
CA VAL A 62 -22.26 -0.43 15.12
C VAL A 62 -22.94 -0.57 16.49
N GLY A 63 -23.28 0.54 17.15
CA GLY A 63 -24.04 0.54 18.41
C GLY A 63 -25.43 -0.09 18.26
N VAL A 64 -26.16 0.26 17.20
CA VAL A 64 -27.46 -0.35 16.87
C VAL A 64 -27.32 -1.84 16.59
N LEU A 65 -26.29 -2.27 15.86
CA LEU A 65 -26.02 -3.69 15.60
C LEU A 65 -25.79 -4.46 16.91
N LEU A 66 -24.99 -3.92 17.83
CA LEU A 66 -24.74 -4.50 19.15
C LEU A 66 -25.98 -4.55 20.04
N TRP A 67 -26.83 -3.53 19.96
CA TRP A 67 -28.07 -3.48 20.73
C TRP A 67 -29.11 -4.46 20.18
N ARG A 68 -29.35 -4.42 18.86
CA ARG A 68 -30.43 -5.13 18.15
C ARG A 68 -30.18 -6.62 17.98
N PHE A 69 -28.94 -7.03 17.73
CA PHE A 69 -28.60 -8.43 17.46
C PHE A 69 -27.92 -9.08 18.67
N LYS A 70 -28.57 -10.11 19.23
CA LYS A 70 -28.04 -10.92 20.35
C LYS A 70 -27.37 -12.21 19.91
N LYS A 71 -27.29 -12.49 18.61
CA LYS A 71 -26.59 -13.67 18.10
C LYS A 71 -25.08 -13.48 18.30
N ARG A 72 -24.44 -14.46 18.97
CA ARG A 72 -23.02 -14.41 19.35
C ARG A 72 -22.08 -14.04 18.20
N VAL A 73 -22.32 -14.59 17.01
CA VAL A 73 -21.47 -14.32 15.82
C VAL A 73 -21.55 -12.85 15.41
N VAL A 74 -22.76 -12.31 15.23
CA VAL A 74 -22.96 -10.91 14.82
C VAL A 74 -22.41 -9.94 15.87
N GLN A 75 -22.66 -10.23 17.14
CA GLN A 75 -22.19 -9.39 18.24
C GLN A 75 -20.66 -9.39 18.34
N LEU A 76 -20.02 -10.56 18.23
CA LEU A 76 -18.57 -10.68 18.21
C LEU A 76 -17.97 -9.93 17.01
N SER A 77 -18.53 -10.10 15.81
CA SER A 77 -18.09 -9.39 14.61
C SER A 77 -18.22 -7.87 14.77
N ALA A 78 -19.32 -7.38 15.32
CA ALA A 78 -19.53 -5.96 15.59
C ALA A 78 -18.53 -5.42 16.62
N TRP A 79 -18.23 -6.16 17.69
CA TRP A 79 -17.18 -5.79 18.64
C TRP A 79 -15.80 -5.75 18.00
N CYS A 80 -15.46 -6.71 17.14
CA CYS A 80 -14.19 -6.71 16.42
C CYS A 80 -14.07 -5.49 15.50
N ILE A 81 -15.12 -5.16 14.74
CA ILE A 81 -15.16 -3.98 13.87
C ILE A 81 -15.04 -2.69 14.69
N LEU A 82 -15.74 -2.61 15.84
CA LEU A 82 -15.65 -1.46 16.74
C LEU A 82 -14.22 -1.26 17.25
N MET A 83 -13.61 -2.31 17.81
CA MET A 83 -12.26 -2.24 18.36
C MET A 83 -11.22 -1.93 17.30
N LEU A 84 -11.36 -2.50 16.10
CA LEU A 84 -10.50 -2.20 14.97
C LEU A 84 -10.61 -0.73 14.58
N THR A 85 -11.84 -0.19 14.50
CA THR A 85 -12.06 1.23 14.16
C THR A 85 -11.49 2.15 15.23
N ILE A 86 -11.70 1.85 16.51
CA ILE A 86 -11.11 2.61 17.63
C ILE A 86 -9.58 2.57 17.55
N GLY A 87 -8.97 1.43 17.22
CA GLY A 87 -7.52 1.37 17.00
C GLY A 87 -7.10 2.26 15.82
N TYR A 88 -7.90 2.29 14.76
CA TYR A 88 -7.62 3.07 13.57
C TYR A 88 -7.81 4.59 13.76
N THR A 89 -8.61 5.04 14.73
CA THR A 89 -8.71 6.47 15.03
C THR A 89 -7.39 7.07 15.53
N SER A 90 -6.39 6.26 15.90
CA SER A 90 -5.02 6.73 16.16
C SER A 90 -4.42 7.50 14.97
N TYR A 91 -4.83 7.21 13.73
CA TYR A 91 -4.42 7.97 12.55
C TYR A 91 -4.96 9.41 12.54
N ALA A 92 -5.96 9.75 13.34
CA ALA A 92 -6.43 11.14 13.50
C ALA A 92 -5.33 12.05 14.05
N VAL A 93 -4.37 11.52 14.82
CA VAL A 93 -3.20 12.27 15.28
C VAL A 93 -2.40 12.82 14.09
N ILE A 94 -2.32 12.08 12.98
CA ILE A 94 -1.62 12.52 11.77
C ILE A 94 -2.34 13.73 11.15
N LEU A 95 -3.67 13.68 11.04
CA LEU A 95 -4.48 14.80 10.55
C LEU A 95 -4.31 16.04 11.44
N ILE A 96 -4.48 15.88 12.76
CA ILE A 96 -4.37 16.97 13.74
C ILE A 96 -2.98 17.60 13.68
N ARG A 97 -1.94 16.76 13.65
CA ARG A 97 -0.54 17.21 13.55
C ARG A 97 -0.29 17.95 12.24
N SER A 98 -0.79 17.44 11.11
CA SER A 98 -0.57 18.09 9.81
C SER A 98 -1.29 19.44 9.72
N ASN A 99 -2.50 19.54 10.26
CA ASN A 99 -3.30 20.77 10.29
C ASN A 99 -2.66 21.88 11.16
N ALA A 100 -1.88 21.51 12.17
CA ALA A 100 -1.06 22.44 12.95
C ALA A 100 0.14 23.03 12.18
N ASN A 101 0.34 22.65 10.92
CA ASN A 101 1.39 23.15 10.02
C ASN A 101 2.80 23.16 10.62
N PRO A 102 3.32 22.01 11.09
CA PRO A 102 4.69 21.92 11.60
C PRO A 102 5.71 22.24 10.48
N PRO A 103 6.91 22.74 10.82
CA PRO A 103 7.96 23.05 9.83
C PRO A 103 8.33 21.88 8.92
N LEU A 104 8.18 20.65 9.41
CA LEU A 104 8.30 19.42 8.63
C LEU A 104 6.92 18.75 8.49
N ASN A 105 6.29 18.91 7.33
CA ASN A 105 4.96 18.37 7.01
C ASN A 105 4.96 17.67 5.64
N GLU A 106 5.49 16.45 5.58
CA GLU A 106 5.60 15.68 4.33
C GLU A 106 4.22 15.30 3.78
N ASN A 107 3.96 15.67 2.53
CA ASN A 107 2.69 15.46 1.79
C ASN A 107 1.44 16.13 2.39
N ALA A 108 1.56 16.83 3.53
CA ALA A 108 0.48 17.54 4.21
C ALA A 108 -0.85 16.75 4.27
N PRO A 109 -0.91 15.61 5.00
CA PRO A 109 -2.16 14.88 5.22
C PRO A 109 -3.09 15.64 6.19
N ASP A 110 -3.69 16.73 5.69
CA ASP A 110 -4.57 17.65 6.42
C ASP A 110 -6.07 17.36 6.23
N ASN A 111 -6.44 16.49 5.27
CA ASN A 111 -7.81 16.15 4.93
C ASN A 111 -7.94 14.66 4.61
N ILE A 112 -9.18 14.16 4.44
CA ILE A 112 -9.42 12.72 4.25
C ILE A 112 -8.81 12.17 2.95
N PHE A 113 -8.72 12.98 1.90
CA PHE A 113 -8.15 12.56 0.61
C PHE A 113 -6.62 12.50 0.66
N THR A 114 -5.98 13.52 1.26
CA THR A 114 -4.53 13.54 1.49
C THR A 114 -4.12 12.47 2.50
N LEU A 115 -4.95 12.18 3.49
CA LEU A 115 -4.77 11.05 4.39
C LEU A 115 -4.90 9.70 3.67
N LYS A 116 -5.90 9.50 2.81
CA LYS A 116 -6.02 8.28 1.98
C LYS A 116 -4.75 8.05 1.18
N SER A 117 -4.24 9.10 0.52
CA SER A 117 -2.99 9.06 -0.22
C SER A 117 -1.77 8.70 0.65
N TYR A 118 -1.72 9.25 1.88
CA TYR A 118 -0.66 8.96 2.84
C TYR A 118 -0.69 7.49 3.29
N LEU A 119 -1.86 6.99 3.66
CA LEU A 119 -2.08 5.61 4.14
C LEU A 119 -1.78 4.57 3.06
N ASN A 120 -2.20 4.86 1.83
CA ASN A 120 -1.93 4.03 0.67
C ASN A 120 -0.47 4.10 0.19
N ARG A 121 0.37 4.92 0.84
CA ARG A 121 1.79 5.09 0.50
C ARG A 121 1.98 5.54 -0.95
N GLU A 122 1.07 6.37 -1.47
CA GLU A 122 1.04 6.77 -2.90
C GLU A 122 2.21 7.68 -3.29
N GLN A 123 2.83 8.31 -2.31
CA GLN A 123 4.08 9.05 -2.46
C GLN A 123 5.26 8.17 -2.89
N TYR A 124 5.18 6.86 -2.69
CA TYR A 124 6.22 5.91 -3.06
C TYR A 124 5.90 5.26 -4.40
N GLU A 125 6.95 4.94 -5.16
CA GLU A 125 6.80 4.14 -6.38
C GLU A 125 6.11 2.80 -6.06
N SER A 126 5.11 2.46 -6.86
CA SER A 126 4.32 1.24 -6.67
C SER A 126 5.17 0.01 -6.96
N VAL A 127 5.33 -0.85 -5.96
CA VAL A 127 5.97 -2.15 -6.12
C VAL A 127 5.01 -3.13 -6.81
N PRO A 128 5.35 -3.68 -7.98
CA PRO A 128 4.48 -4.65 -8.64
C PRO A 128 4.50 -5.99 -7.88
N LEU A 129 3.43 -6.30 -7.15
CA LEU A 129 3.36 -7.49 -6.28
C LEU A 129 3.18 -8.80 -7.07
N PHE A 130 2.15 -8.89 -7.91
CA PHE A 130 1.81 -10.13 -8.61
C PHE A 130 2.08 -10.08 -10.11
N TYR A 131 1.95 -8.91 -10.72
CA TYR A 131 2.18 -8.73 -12.15
C TYR A 131 2.61 -7.29 -12.41
N GLY A 132 3.63 -7.09 -13.25
CA GLY A 132 4.09 -5.74 -13.55
C GLY A 132 5.44 -5.72 -14.27
N LYS A 133 6.05 -4.54 -14.30
CA LYS A 133 7.27 -4.26 -15.05
C LYS A 133 8.49 -4.99 -14.47
N SER A 134 9.46 -5.24 -15.34
CA SER A 134 10.85 -5.55 -14.97
C SER A 134 11.70 -4.27 -15.00
N TYR A 135 12.94 -4.36 -14.50
CA TYR A 135 13.91 -3.27 -14.57
C TYR A 135 14.22 -2.82 -16.01
N ALA A 136 14.03 -3.71 -17.00
CA ALA A 136 14.33 -3.47 -18.41
C ALA A 136 13.10 -3.02 -19.23
N SER A 137 11.96 -2.82 -18.58
CA SER A 137 10.72 -2.52 -19.28
C SER A 137 10.64 -1.04 -19.65
N GLU A 138 10.47 -0.77 -20.93
CA GLU A 138 10.27 0.60 -21.44
C GLU A 138 8.79 0.99 -21.39
N PRO A 139 8.47 2.28 -21.14
CA PRO A 139 7.11 2.80 -21.27
C PRO A 139 6.53 2.58 -22.66
N GLU A 140 5.24 2.25 -22.75
CA GLU A 140 4.51 2.27 -24.02
C GLU A 140 4.25 3.73 -24.44
N TYR A 141 4.36 4.02 -25.74
CA TYR A 141 4.08 5.34 -26.29
C TYR A 141 2.83 5.30 -27.19
N THR A 142 2.02 6.35 -27.10
CA THR A 142 0.88 6.60 -27.99
C THR A 142 1.12 7.88 -28.79
N PRO A 143 0.83 7.88 -30.11
CA PRO A 143 0.95 9.08 -30.93
C PRO A 143 -0.09 10.12 -30.49
N ASP A 144 0.37 11.35 -30.26
CA ASP A 144 -0.46 12.51 -29.94
C ASP A 144 -0.01 13.70 -30.80
N GLY A 145 -0.61 13.82 -31.98
CA GLY A 145 -0.15 14.73 -33.04
C GLY A 145 1.26 14.38 -33.51
N ASP A 146 2.16 15.36 -33.51
CA ASP A 146 3.57 15.19 -33.92
C ASP A 146 4.48 14.63 -32.81
N TYR A 147 3.94 14.37 -31.62
CA TYR A 147 4.71 13.90 -30.46
C TYR A 147 4.26 12.52 -29.98
N LEU A 148 5.19 11.77 -29.40
CA LEU A 148 4.92 10.51 -28.71
C LEU A 148 4.69 10.82 -27.22
N ARG A 149 3.51 10.51 -26.70
CA ARG A 149 3.21 10.59 -25.26
C ARG A 149 3.29 9.23 -24.62
N ILE A 150 3.76 9.18 -23.37
CA ILE A 150 3.74 7.94 -22.59
C ILE A 150 2.29 7.54 -22.35
N LYS A 151 1.95 6.30 -22.67
CA LYS A 151 0.63 5.74 -22.44
C LYS A 151 0.41 5.59 -20.94
N THR A 152 -0.49 6.40 -20.39
CA THR A 152 -0.89 6.31 -19.00
C THR A 152 -2.31 5.78 -18.87
N LYS A 153 -2.57 5.01 -17.80
CA LYS A 153 -3.91 4.59 -17.40
C LYS A 153 -4.43 5.59 -16.37
N LYS A 154 -5.60 6.15 -16.64
CA LYS A 154 -6.30 7.05 -15.72
C LYS A 154 -6.79 6.26 -14.50
N GLY A 155 -6.27 6.62 -13.33
CA GLY A 155 -6.67 6.12 -12.03
C GLY A 155 -7.55 7.11 -11.27
N ASP A 156 -7.53 6.99 -9.94
CA ASP A 156 -8.40 7.74 -9.03
C ASP A 156 -8.23 9.26 -9.14
N ALA A 157 -9.33 9.98 -8.92
CA ALA A 157 -9.32 11.43 -8.83
C ALA A 157 -8.66 11.89 -7.53
N ILE A 158 -7.75 12.86 -7.62
CA ILE A 158 -7.08 13.47 -6.47
C ILE A 158 -7.78 14.79 -6.17
N TYR A 159 -8.42 14.84 -5.00
CA TYR A 159 -9.14 16.00 -4.51
C TYR A 159 -8.24 16.86 -3.61
N ARG A 160 -8.38 18.17 -3.69
CA ARG A 160 -7.88 19.11 -2.67
C ARG A 160 -8.95 20.14 -2.32
N PRO A 161 -8.94 20.63 -1.08
CA PRO A 161 -9.83 21.72 -0.68
C PRO A 161 -9.43 23.00 -1.42
N ASP A 162 -10.44 23.72 -1.90
CA ASP A 162 -10.31 25.09 -2.41
C ASP A 162 -10.95 26.05 -1.40
N PRO A 163 -10.13 26.76 -0.58
CA PRO A 163 -10.65 27.64 0.47
C PRO A 163 -11.49 28.81 -0.05
N GLU A 164 -11.25 29.27 -1.28
CA GLU A 164 -11.98 30.40 -1.86
C GLU A 164 -13.39 30.00 -2.28
N ALA A 165 -13.51 28.81 -2.88
CA ALA A 165 -14.79 28.28 -3.35
C ALA A 165 -15.54 27.47 -2.29
N GLY A 166 -14.89 27.11 -1.17
CA GLY A 166 -15.47 26.30 -0.11
C GLY A 166 -15.80 24.86 -0.53
N ILE A 167 -15.15 24.35 -1.58
CA ILE A 167 -15.43 23.02 -2.15
C ILE A 167 -14.15 22.22 -2.38
N TYR A 168 -14.26 20.90 -2.51
CA TYR A 168 -13.16 20.06 -2.99
C TYR A 168 -13.12 20.04 -4.51
N ARG A 169 -11.96 20.36 -5.09
CA ARG A 169 -11.71 20.31 -6.54
C ARG A 169 -10.80 19.14 -6.91
N VAL A 170 -11.09 18.53 -8.05
CA VAL A 170 -10.19 17.54 -8.66
C VAL A 170 -9.04 18.29 -9.30
N ILE A 171 -7.82 18.09 -8.80
CA ILE A 171 -6.63 18.75 -9.36
C ILE A 171 -6.03 17.92 -10.49
N ARG A 172 -6.00 16.60 -10.29
CA ARG A 172 -5.46 15.65 -11.27
C ARG A 172 -6.09 14.29 -11.05
N HIS A 173 -5.99 13.46 -12.06
CA HIS A 173 -6.19 12.03 -11.89
C HIS A 173 -4.84 11.37 -11.70
N ARG A 174 -4.82 10.26 -10.97
CA ARG A 174 -3.65 9.40 -10.95
C ARG A 174 -3.40 8.88 -12.36
N GLU A 175 -2.13 8.81 -12.72
CA GLU A 175 -1.71 8.26 -13.99
C GLU A 175 -0.71 7.13 -13.73
N GLU A 176 -1.07 5.92 -14.17
CA GLU A 176 -0.20 4.76 -14.09
C GLU A 176 0.44 4.53 -15.45
N VAL A 177 1.77 4.59 -15.52
CA VAL A 177 2.51 4.35 -16.76
C VAL A 177 2.31 2.90 -17.22
N CYS A 178 1.91 2.72 -18.48
CA CYS A 178 1.86 1.42 -19.13
C CYS A 178 3.26 1.08 -19.64
N TYR A 179 3.68 -0.16 -19.39
CA TYR A 179 5.00 -0.67 -19.79
C TYR A 179 4.84 -1.79 -20.81
N THR A 180 5.72 -1.80 -21.81
CA THR A 180 5.70 -2.75 -22.93
C THR A 180 5.90 -4.19 -22.48
N GLN A 181 6.74 -4.37 -21.46
CA GLN A 181 7.12 -5.69 -20.97
C GLN A 181 6.65 -5.86 -19.52
N LYS A 182 5.94 -6.94 -19.26
CA LYS A 182 5.44 -7.29 -17.94
C LYS A 182 5.69 -8.76 -17.68
N MET A 183 5.92 -9.10 -16.42
CA MET A 183 6.12 -10.47 -15.98
C MET A 183 5.29 -10.78 -14.76
N LEU A 184 5.10 -12.09 -14.53
CA LEU A 184 4.48 -12.61 -13.34
C LEU A 184 5.47 -12.55 -12.17
N PHE A 185 5.01 -12.06 -11.03
CA PHE A 185 5.77 -11.94 -9.80
C PHE A 185 7.14 -11.23 -9.98
N PRO A 186 7.17 -10.00 -10.52
CA PRO A 186 8.43 -9.30 -10.78
C PRO A 186 9.12 -8.96 -9.45
N ARG A 187 10.28 -9.56 -9.18
CA ARG A 187 11.17 -9.21 -8.06
C ARG A 187 12.31 -8.30 -8.52
N MET A 188 12.67 -8.38 -9.79
CA MET A 188 13.67 -7.52 -10.44
C MET A 188 12.98 -6.37 -11.21
N TRP A 189 12.28 -5.48 -10.50
CA TRP A 189 11.43 -4.43 -11.12
C TRP A 189 12.05 -3.02 -11.10
N ASN A 190 13.02 -2.77 -10.23
CA ASN A 190 13.64 -1.46 -10.06
C ASN A 190 14.80 -1.27 -11.04
N ASP A 191 14.70 -0.25 -11.90
CA ASP A 191 15.72 0.13 -12.89
C ASP A 191 17.05 0.53 -12.25
N ARG A 192 17.03 1.18 -11.09
CA ARG A 192 18.23 1.63 -10.35
C ARG A 192 19.05 0.48 -9.78
N ALA A 193 18.45 -0.71 -9.61
CA ALA A 193 19.10 -1.89 -9.02
C ALA A 193 19.56 -2.91 -10.07
N THR A 194 19.61 -2.52 -11.35
CA THR A 194 19.88 -3.42 -12.48
C THR A 194 21.18 -4.21 -12.32
N GLU A 195 22.28 -3.58 -11.91
CA GLU A 195 23.58 -4.25 -11.76
C GLU A 195 23.55 -5.32 -10.66
N ALA A 196 22.96 -4.98 -9.51
CA ALA A 196 22.78 -5.93 -8.41
C ALA A 196 21.87 -7.10 -8.81
N TYR A 197 20.82 -6.84 -9.59
CA TYR A 197 19.97 -7.91 -10.09
C TYR A 197 20.73 -8.88 -10.99
N LYS A 198 21.58 -8.36 -11.89
CA LYS A 198 22.40 -9.18 -12.79
C LYS A 198 23.43 -10.01 -12.02
N SER A 199 24.11 -9.45 -11.03
CA SER A 199 25.12 -10.18 -10.24
C SER A 199 24.52 -11.37 -9.48
N TRP A 200 23.33 -11.22 -8.91
CA TRP A 200 22.68 -12.28 -8.13
C TRP A 200 21.93 -13.32 -8.98
N SER A 201 21.40 -12.90 -10.13
CA SER A 201 20.67 -13.80 -11.04
C SER A 201 21.58 -14.53 -12.03
N GLY A 202 22.79 -14.02 -12.28
CA GLY A 202 23.71 -14.52 -13.30
C GLY A 202 23.27 -14.19 -14.73
N GLY A 203 22.35 -13.22 -14.89
CA GLY A 203 21.80 -12.84 -16.18
C GLY A 203 22.61 -11.74 -16.86
N GLU A 204 23.03 -11.99 -18.10
CA GLU A 204 23.74 -11.01 -18.95
C GLU A 204 22.79 -10.28 -19.94
N GLY A 205 21.57 -10.81 -20.11
CA GLY A 205 20.58 -10.30 -21.05
C GLY A 205 20.11 -8.87 -20.74
N LYS A 206 19.61 -8.19 -21.78
CA LYS A 206 18.92 -6.90 -21.63
C LYS A 206 17.61 -7.03 -20.87
N LEU A 207 16.87 -8.11 -21.11
CA LEU A 207 15.61 -8.43 -20.43
C LEU A 207 15.83 -9.61 -19.49
N PRO A 208 15.33 -9.55 -18.25
CA PRO A 208 15.34 -10.70 -17.37
C PRO A 208 14.26 -11.72 -17.76
N THR A 209 14.68 -12.97 -17.80
CA THR A 209 13.81 -14.15 -17.94
C THR A 209 13.11 -14.45 -16.62
N GLN A 210 11.99 -15.19 -16.68
CA GLN A 210 11.28 -15.64 -15.47
C GLN A 210 12.18 -16.48 -14.54
N LYS A 211 13.12 -17.24 -15.13
CA LYS A 211 14.10 -18.04 -14.38
C LYS A 211 15.07 -17.16 -13.60
N GLU A 212 15.62 -16.11 -14.22
CA GLU A 212 16.50 -15.15 -13.54
C GLU A 212 15.76 -14.41 -12.41
N ASN A 213 14.51 -14.01 -12.66
CA ASN A 213 13.65 -13.39 -11.66
C ASN A 213 13.43 -14.28 -10.42
N LEU A 214 13.15 -15.58 -10.62
CA LEU A 214 12.98 -16.52 -9.51
C LEU A 214 14.32 -16.88 -8.85
N THR A 215 15.41 -16.93 -9.62
CA THR A 215 16.76 -17.16 -9.10
C THR A 215 17.16 -16.02 -8.15
N TYR A 216 16.91 -14.77 -8.54
CA TYR A 216 17.11 -13.62 -7.67
C TYR A 216 16.25 -13.70 -6.40
N PHE A 217 14.97 -14.06 -6.52
CA PHE A 217 14.09 -14.25 -5.38
C PHE A 217 14.65 -15.25 -4.36
N ILE A 218 15.04 -16.44 -4.82
CA ILE A 218 15.49 -17.51 -3.93
C ILE A 218 16.87 -17.20 -3.36
N ARG A 219 17.84 -16.81 -4.20
CA ARG A 219 19.23 -16.59 -3.76
C ARG A 219 19.38 -15.35 -2.91
N TYR A 220 18.84 -14.22 -3.36
CA TYR A 220 19.03 -12.97 -2.66
C TYR A 220 17.93 -12.72 -1.63
N GLN A 221 16.66 -12.68 -2.03
CA GLN A 221 15.58 -12.26 -1.13
C GLN A 221 15.29 -13.28 -0.03
N LEU A 222 15.20 -14.58 -0.37
CA LEU A 222 14.95 -15.61 0.62
C LEU A 222 16.22 -16.04 1.37
N ASN A 223 17.31 -16.36 0.67
CA ASN A 223 18.49 -16.90 1.34
C ASN A 223 19.35 -15.79 1.97
N HIS A 224 19.93 -14.89 1.17
CA HIS A 224 20.86 -13.85 1.65
C HIS A 224 20.22 -12.81 2.59
N MET A 225 18.97 -12.43 2.32
CA MET A 225 18.25 -11.43 3.12
C MET A 225 17.37 -12.10 4.19
N TYR A 226 16.39 -12.92 3.84
CA TYR A 226 15.46 -13.43 4.86
C TYR A 226 16.11 -14.44 5.81
N TRP A 227 16.61 -15.58 5.30
CA TRP A 227 17.12 -16.66 6.14
C TRP A 227 18.36 -16.27 6.92
N ARG A 228 19.30 -15.54 6.30
CA ARG A 228 20.49 -15.06 7.01
C ARG A 228 20.12 -14.22 8.23
N TYR A 229 19.32 -13.16 8.04
CA TYR A 229 18.94 -12.27 9.14
C TYR A 229 17.96 -12.92 10.11
N PHE A 230 17.10 -13.84 9.65
CA PHE A 230 16.29 -14.65 10.54
C PHE A 230 17.17 -15.49 11.46
N LEU A 231 18.12 -16.26 10.91
CA LEU A 231 19.04 -17.10 11.69
C LEU A 231 19.96 -16.27 12.59
N TRP A 232 20.31 -15.05 12.21
CA TRP A 232 21.05 -14.14 13.09
C TRP A 232 20.35 -13.88 14.43
N ASN A 233 19.01 -13.95 14.47
CA ASN A 233 18.24 -13.81 15.71
C ASN A 233 18.21 -15.09 16.57
N PHE A 234 18.49 -16.27 16.00
CA PHE A 234 18.25 -17.57 16.68
C PHE A 234 19.48 -18.49 16.79
N VAL A 235 20.39 -18.44 15.82
CA VAL A 235 21.59 -19.29 15.73
C VAL A 235 22.87 -18.49 15.97
N GLY A 236 22.79 -17.16 15.92
CA GLY A 236 23.93 -16.27 16.10
C GLY A 236 24.52 -15.78 14.77
N ARG A 237 25.52 -14.90 14.85
CA ARG A 237 26.16 -14.28 13.69
C ARG A 237 27.62 -14.69 13.63
N GLN A 238 28.08 -15.09 12.44
CA GLN A 238 29.50 -15.37 12.22
C GLN A 238 30.35 -14.10 12.25
N ASN A 239 29.84 -12.98 11.70
CA ASN A 239 30.50 -11.68 11.68
C ASN A 239 29.46 -10.53 11.71
N ASP A 240 29.85 -9.34 12.18
CA ASP A 240 28.99 -8.14 12.25
C ASP A 240 28.94 -7.32 10.95
N TYR A 241 29.75 -7.67 9.95
CA TYR A 241 29.79 -6.96 8.67
C TYR A 241 28.65 -7.37 7.73
N GLN A 242 28.04 -6.37 7.10
CA GLN A 242 27.00 -6.57 6.09
C GLN A 242 27.63 -7.11 4.80
N SER A 243 27.51 -8.42 4.55
CA SER A 243 27.99 -9.02 3.30
C SER A 243 27.17 -8.52 2.11
N THR A 244 27.86 -7.89 1.15
CA THR A 244 27.33 -7.27 -0.09
C THR A 244 27.10 -8.28 -1.23
N GLY A 245 27.31 -9.58 -0.98
CA GLY A 245 27.20 -10.61 -2.01
C GLY A 245 28.52 -11.00 -2.68
N GLU A 246 29.65 -10.62 -2.09
CA GLU A 246 30.94 -11.16 -2.51
C GLU A 246 30.94 -12.67 -2.25
N ALA A 247 31.32 -13.44 -3.27
CA ALA A 247 31.65 -14.85 -3.10
C ALA A 247 32.75 -14.89 -2.04
N SER A 248 32.52 -15.66 -0.96
CA SER A 248 33.51 -15.87 0.08
C SER A 248 34.83 -16.26 -0.57
N MET A 249 35.80 -15.35 -0.57
CA MET A 249 37.20 -15.70 -0.78
C MET A 249 37.57 -16.59 0.39
N ALA A 250 37.44 -17.90 0.17
CA ALA A 250 38.16 -18.89 0.93
C ALA A 250 39.64 -18.71 0.57
N ILE A 251 40.41 -18.10 1.47
CA ILE A 251 41.87 -18.21 1.42
C ILE A 251 42.44 -18.10 2.84
N GLY A 252 43.21 -19.13 3.20
CA GLY A 252 44.28 -19.07 4.21
C GLY A 252 43.90 -19.50 5.60
#